data_AF-A0A937NL46-F1
#
_entry.id   AF-A0A937NL46-F1
#
_cell.length_a   1.000
_cell.length_b   1.000
_cell.length_c   1.000
_cell.angle_alpha   90.00
_cell.angle_beta   90.00
_cell.angle_gamma   90.00
#
_symmetry.space_group_name_H-M   'P 1'
#
loop_
_entity.id
_entity.type
_entity.pdbx_description
1 polymer ?
#
loop_
_entity_poly.entity_id
_entity_poly.type
_entity_poly.pdbx_seq_one_letter_code
_entity_poly.pdbx_strand_id
1 'polypeptide(L)'
;MSKTISGTASSEMLLWEFDRNTLVFLDTLARMRSLVPTLNQKRVERVQRDVEQLRLDALTAEFREAVPDIEPDYELLKLVGINPAGTVEEDGMRLRQALEERFR
;
A
#
# COMPACT_ATOMS: atom_id res chain seq x y z
N MET A 1 16.36 -9.49 33.39
CA MET A 1 15.81 -8.21 32.86
C MET A 1 15.30 -8.50 31.45
N SER A 2 14.01 -8.79 31.31
CA SER A 2 13.38 -9.06 30.02
C SER A 2 13.23 -7.76 29.26
N LYS A 3 13.89 -7.64 28.10
CA LYS A 3 13.57 -6.62 27.11
C LYS A 3 12.34 -7.10 26.35
N THR A 4 11.19 -6.52 26.68
CA THR A 4 9.99 -6.60 25.86
C THR A 4 10.30 -5.89 24.55
N ILE A 5 10.56 -6.64 23.48
CA ILE A 5 10.67 -6.08 22.13
C ILE A 5 9.23 -5.78 21.71
N SER A 6 8.95 -4.49 21.58
CA SER A 6 7.70 -3.92 21.08
C SER A 6 7.34 -4.55 19.73
N GLY A 7 6.36 -5.47 19.72
CA GLY A 7 5.99 -6.28 18.56
C GLY A 7 5.30 -5.52 17.42
N THR A 8 4.89 -4.27 17.66
CA THR A 8 4.16 -3.43 16.69
C THR A 8 5.07 -2.78 15.64
N ALA A 9 6.23 -2.27 16.05
CA ALA A 9 7.19 -1.62 15.15
C ALA A 9 7.76 -2.58 14.08
N SER A 10 7.74 -3.89 14.34
CA SER A 10 8.17 -4.90 13.36
C SER A 10 7.12 -5.15 12.28
N SER A 11 5.83 -4.98 12.56
CA SER A 11 4.75 -5.29 11.61
C SER A 11 4.48 -4.11 10.67
N GLU A 12 4.43 -2.90 11.21
CA GLU A 12 4.28 -1.66 10.41
C GLU A 12 5.45 -1.49 9.42
N MET A 13 6.68 -1.79 9.85
CA MET A 13 7.86 -1.73 8.97
C MET A 13 7.80 -2.77 7.83
N LEU A 14 7.28 -3.98 8.10
CA LEU A 14 7.12 -5.03 7.09
C LEU A 14 6.03 -4.69 6.07
N LEU A 15 4.93 -4.06 6.50
CA LEU A 15 3.84 -3.68 5.60
C LEU A 15 4.23 -2.50 4.72
N TRP A 16 4.97 -1.52 5.24
CA TRP A 16 5.51 -0.43 4.42
C TRP A 16 6.51 -0.93 3.37
N GLU A 17 7.43 -1.82 3.75
CA GLU A 17 8.35 -2.44 2.79
C GLU A 17 7.60 -3.26 1.73
N PHE A 18 6.58 -4.01 2.14
CA PHE A 18 5.70 -4.72 1.22
C PHE A 18 4.98 -3.76 0.26
N ASP A 19 4.40 -2.68 0.77
CA ASP A 19 3.66 -1.69 0.00
C ASP A 19 4.55 -1.02 -1.06
N ARG A 20 5.71 -0.53 -0.62
CA ARG A 20 6.70 0.12 -1.48
C ARG A 20 7.20 -0.81 -2.58
N ASN A 21 7.59 -2.04 -2.23
CA ASN A 21 8.08 -3.02 -3.20
C ASN A 21 6.97 -3.41 -4.19
N THR A 22 5.73 -3.48 -3.73
CA THR A 22 4.57 -3.76 -4.58
C THR A 22 4.35 -2.65 -5.60
N LEU A 23 4.43 -1.37 -5.18
CA LEU A 23 4.30 -0.24 -6.10
C LEU A 23 5.40 -0.21 -7.17
N VAL A 24 6.66 -0.47 -6.78
CA VAL A 24 7.78 -0.59 -7.72
C VAL A 24 7.54 -1.72 -8.73
N PHE A 25 7.03 -2.86 -8.27
CA PHE A 25 6.69 -3.98 -9.13
C PHE A 25 5.55 -3.65 -10.11
N LEU A 26 4.49 -2.99 -9.63
CA LEU A 26 3.36 -2.56 -10.46
C LEU A 26 3.79 -1.57 -11.55
N ASP A 27 4.66 -0.60 -11.24
CA ASP A 27 5.25 0.32 -12.22
C ASP A 27 6.12 -0.43 -13.24
N THR A 28 6.92 -1.39 -12.78
CA THR A 28 7.74 -2.23 -13.66
C THR A 28 6.85 -3.01 -14.64
N LEU A 29 5.78 -3.65 -14.16
CA LEU A 29 4.82 -4.35 -15.01
C LEU A 29 4.15 -3.42 -16.03
N ALA A 30 3.81 -2.19 -15.63
CA ALA A 30 3.24 -1.19 -16.54
C ALA A 30 4.22 -0.85 -17.68
N ARG A 31 5.50 -0.64 -17.36
CA ARG A 31 6.56 -0.35 -18.35
C ARG A 31 6.89 -1.54 -19.25
N MET A 32 6.81 -2.76 -18.73
CA MET A 32 7.04 -3.98 -19.53
C MET A 32 6.04 -4.09 -20.70
N ARG A 33 4.85 -3.51 -20.59
CA ARG A 33 3.85 -3.48 -21.67
C ARG A 33 4.39 -2.80 -22.92
N SER A 34 5.16 -1.72 -22.77
CA SER A 34 5.77 -0.98 -23.88
C SER A 34 7.13 -1.56 -24.30
N LEU A 35 7.88 -2.15 -23.38
CA LEU A 35 9.25 -2.63 -23.64
C LEU A 35 9.30 -4.02 -24.27
N VAL A 36 8.28 -4.86 -24.06
CA VAL A 36 8.26 -6.24 -24.56
C VAL A 36 6.94 -6.53 -25.29
N PRO A 37 6.84 -6.25 -26.60
CA PRO A 37 5.60 -6.40 -27.37
C PRO A 37 5.11 -7.85 -27.46
N THR A 38 6.00 -8.83 -27.33
CA THR A 38 5.68 -10.26 -27.37
C THR A 38 5.06 -10.79 -26.08
N LEU A 39 5.07 -9.98 -25.01
CA LEU A 39 4.52 -10.39 -23.73
C LEU A 39 3.00 -10.46 -23.81
N ASN A 40 2.42 -11.49 -23.19
CA ASN A 40 0.97 -11.65 -23.16
C ASN A 40 0.34 -10.56 -22.28
N GLN A 41 -0.13 -9.49 -22.93
CA GLN A 41 -0.66 -8.31 -22.26
C GLN A 41 -1.83 -8.61 -21.31
N LYS A 42 -2.71 -9.56 -21.67
CA LYS A 42 -3.82 -9.98 -20.80
C LYS A 42 -3.34 -10.63 -19.51
N ARG A 43 -2.21 -11.37 -19.57
CA ARG A 43 -1.60 -11.98 -18.40
C ARG A 43 -0.96 -10.92 -17.50
N VAL A 44 -0.30 -9.92 -18.08
CA VAL A 44 0.27 -8.79 -17.33
C VAL A 44 -0.82 -8.02 -16.59
N GLU A 45 -1.91 -7.66 -17.28
CA GLU A 45 -3.05 -6.96 -16.67
C GLU A 45 -3.70 -7.75 -15.53
N ARG A 46 -3.74 -9.08 -15.64
CA ARG A 46 -4.24 -9.94 -14.58
C ARG A 46 -3.31 -9.87 -13.37
N VAL A 47 -2.00 -10.06 -13.58
CA VAL A 47 -1.01 -10.00 -12.49
C VAL A 47 -1.00 -8.63 -11.82
N GLN A 48 -1.08 -7.54 -12.59
CA GLN A 48 -1.20 -6.19 -12.01
C GLN A 48 -2.40 -6.07 -11.08
N ARG A 49 -3.59 -6.51 -11.52
CA ARG A 49 -4.80 -6.46 -10.69
C ARG A 49 -4.70 -7.34 -9.46
N ASP A 50 -4.20 -8.56 -9.60
CA ASP A 50 -4.09 -9.50 -8.48
C ASP A 50 -3.13 -8.97 -7.41
N VAL A 51 -2.03 -8.34 -7.83
CA VAL A 51 -1.04 -7.75 -6.92
C VAL A 51 -1.54 -6.44 -6.29
N GLU A 52 -2.21 -5.58 -7.06
CA GLU A 52 -2.86 -4.38 -6.52
C GLU A 52 -3.93 -4.75 -5.49
N GLN A 53 -4.70 -5.82 -5.72
CA GLN A 53 -5.70 -6.27 -4.75
C GLN A 53 -5.05 -6.76 -3.45
N LEU A 54 -4.01 -7.59 -3.54
CA LEU A 54 -3.24 -8.04 -2.37
C LEU A 54 -2.70 -6.88 -1.53
N ARG A 55 -2.22 -5.83 -2.20
CA ARG A 55 -1.78 -4.58 -1.56
C ARG A 55 -2.90 -3.92 -0.77
N LEU A 56 -4.05 -3.73 -1.41
CA LEU A 56 -5.19 -3.05 -0.80
C LEU A 56 -5.80 -3.86 0.35
N ASP A 57 -5.84 -5.18 0.24
CA ASP A 57 -6.30 -6.06 1.32
C ASP A 57 -5.39 -5.94 2.55
N ALA A 58 -4.07 -5.87 2.35
CA ALA A 58 -3.11 -5.69 3.44
C ALA A 58 -3.27 -4.32 4.13
N LEU A 59 -3.37 -3.23 3.35
CA LEU A 59 -3.61 -1.88 3.88
C LEU A 59 -4.96 -1.78 4.60
N THR A 60 -6.00 -2.43 4.08
CA THR A 60 -7.33 -2.49 4.70
C THR A 60 -7.29 -3.16 6.06
N ALA A 61 -6.56 -4.27 6.17
CA ALA A 61 -6.41 -5.00 7.43
C ALA A 61 -5.73 -4.15 8.51
N GLU A 62 -4.63 -3.49 8.17
CA GLU A 62 -3.92 -2.58 9.09
C GLU A 62 -4.78 -1.37 9.45
N PHE A 63 -5.49 -0.78 8.48
CA PHE A 63 -6.39 0.34 8.74
C PHE A 63 -7.49 -0.02 9.74
N ARG A 64 -8.13 -1.18 9.56
CA ARG A 64 -9.19 -1.64 10.47
C ARG A 64 -8.65 -1.99 11.86
N GLU A 65 -7.40 -2.43 11.96
CA GLU A 65 -6.75 -2.64 13.27
C GLU A 65 -6.51 -1.30 13.98
N ALA A 66 -6.02 -0.29 13.25
CA ALA A 66 -5.73 1.03 13.80
C ALA A 66 -7.00 1.86 14.08
N VAL A 67 -8.03 1.72 13.26
CA VAL A 67 -9.26 2.53 13.27
C VAL A 67 -10.48 1.64 12.99
N PRO A 68 -10.93 0.82 13.95
CA PRO A 68 -11.96 -0.20 13.73
C PRO A 68 -13.37 0.36 13.43
N ASP A 69 -13.63 1.62 13.81
CA ASP A 69 -14.95 2.25 13.65
C ASP A 69 -15.16 2.93 12.29
N ILE A 70 -14.12 2.96 11.43
CA ILE A 70 -14.17 3.60 10.12
C ILE A 70 -13.91 2.55 9.04
N GLU A 71 -14.83 2.42 8.09
CA GLU A 71 -14.58 1.60 6.90
C GLU A 71 -13.62 2.35 5.97
N PRO A 72 -12.49 1.75 5.58
CA PRO A 72 -11.52 2.42 4.72
C PRO A 72 -12.09 2.66 3.33
N ASP A 73 -11.91 3.88 2.83
CA ASP A 73 -12.28 4.20 1.46
C ASP A 73 -11.20 3.70 0.48
N TYR A 74 -11.65 2.95 -0.53
CA TYR A 74 -10.79 2.37 -1.56
C TYR A 74 -9.92 3.40 -2.29
N GLU A 75 -10.46 4.58 -2.60
CA GLU A 75 -9.71 5.66 -3.25
C GLU A 75 -8.68 6.27 -2.29
N LEU A 76 -8.94 6.30 -0.98
CA LEU A 76 -7.97 6.75 0.02
C LEU A 76 -6.82 5.75 0.20
N LEU A 77 -7.10 4.44 0.20
CA LEU A 77 -6.07 3.41 0.30
C LEU A 77 -5.11 3.41 -0.91
N LYS A 78 -5.60 3.84 -2.08
CA LYS A 78 -4.75 4.09 -3.25
C LYS A 78 -3.79 5.26 -3.08
N LEU A 79 -4.13 6.24 -2.24
CA LEU A 79 -3.29 7.42 -1.98
C LEU A 79 -2.11 7.15 -1.05
N VAL A 80 -2.18 6.08 -0.24
CA VAL A 80 -1.07 5.62 0.60
C VAL A 80 0.06 5.13 -0.32
N GLY A 81 1.31 5.47 -0.03
CA GLY A 81 2.48 4.96 -0.75
C GLY A 81 2.77 5.57 -2.13
N ILE A 82 1.95 6.49 -2.65
CA ILE A 82 2.16 7.10 -3.99
C ILE A 82 3.52 7.80 -4.11
N ASN A 83 4.12 8.21 -2.99
CA ASN A 83 5.49 8.70 -2.98
C ASN A 83 6.48 7.61 -2.51
N PRO A 84 7.12 6.84 -3.40
CA PRO A 84 8.15 5.87 -3.00
C PRO A 84 9.40 6.52 -2.38
N ALA A 85 9.49 7.85 -2.36
CA ALA A 85 10.52 8.62 -1.66
C ALA A 85 10.05 9.22 -0.32
N GLY A 86 8.78 9.06 0.06
CA GLY A 86 8.22 9.54 1.33
C GLY A 86 8.53 8.62 2.50
N THR A 87 8.45 9.15 3.72
CA THR A 87 8.59 8.36 4.95
C THR A 87 7.23 7.80 5.42
N VAL A 88 7.27 6.78 6.27
CA VAL A 88 6.07 6.18 6.92
C VAL A 88 5.23 7.24 7.63
N GLU A 89 5.88 8.15 8.34
CA GLU A 89 5.19 9.24 9.06
C GLU A 89 4.57 10.25 8.12
N GLU A 90 5.20 10.55 6.98
CA GLU A 90 4.64 11.47 5.97
C GLU A 90 3.39 10.89 5.30
N ASP A 91 3.42 9.61 4.93
CA ASP A 91 2.25 8.95 4.32
C ASP A 91 1.14 8.71 5.34
N GLY A 92 1.47 8.39 6.60
CA GLY A 92 0.50 8.31 7.70
C GLY A 92 -0.16 9.65 8.02
N MET A 93 0.60 10.76 7.99
CA MET A 93 0.05 12.11 8.12
C MET A 93 -0.86 12.47 6.95
N ARG A 94 -0.47 12.16 5.71
CA ARG A 94 -1.30 12.39 4.52
C ARG A 94 -2.61 11.62 4.57
N LEU A 95 -2.57 10.36 5.04
CA LEU A 95 -3.78 9.55 5.20
C LEU A 95 -4.70 10.15 6.27
N ARG A 96 -4.17 10.52 7.43
CA ARG A 96 -4.96 11.21 8.48
C ARG A 96 -5.56 12.52 7.96
N GLN A 97 -4.76 13.33 7.27
CA GLN A 97 -5.23 14.60 6.72
C GLN A 97 -6.33 14.41 5.68
N ALA A 98 -6.18 13.43 4.77
CA ALA A 98 -7.20 13.11 3.78
C ALA A 98 -8.50 12.58 4.41
N LEU A 99 -8.41 11.86 5.53
CA LEU A 99 -9.57 11.41 6.31
C LEU A 99 -10.23 12.59 7.04
N GLU A 100 -9.46 13.45 7.71
CA GLU A 100 -9.96 14.64 8.39
C GLU A 100 -10.67 15.60 7.44
N GLU A 101 -10.13 15.82 6.23
CA GLU A 101 -10.75 16.68 5.21
C GLU A 101 -12.07 16.10 4.66
N ARG A 102 -12.23 14.77 4.66
CA ARG A 102 -13.39 14.09 4.08
C ARG A 102 -14.57 13.93 5.04
N PHE A 103 -14.31 13.87 6.34
CA PHE A 103 -15.31 13.71 7.39
C PHE A 103 -15.64 15.01 8.15
N ARG A 104 -15.20 16.16 7.62
CA ARG A 104 -15.51 17.51 8.13
C ARG A 104 -16.70 18.12 7.41
#